data_AF-B6G211-F1
#
_entry.id   AF-B6G211-F1
#
_cell.length_a   1.000
_cell.length_b   1.000
_cell.length_c   1.000
_cell.angle_alpha   90.00
_cell.angle_beta   90.00
_cell.angle_gamma   90.00
#
_symmetry.space_group_name_H-M   'P 1'
#
loop_
_entity.id
_entity.type
_entity.pdbx_description
1 polymer ?
#
loop_
_entity_poly.entity_id
_entity_poly.type
_entity_poly.pdbx_seq_one_letter_code
_entity_poly.pdbx_strand_id
1 'polypeptide(L)'
;MKKIAFFDVDGTLIDCTNRIMDMSDRVKKAIKDFQKAGNKAFIASGRPHAFLNKELLNFGFDGFILVNGGQVLINNETKFLSSIDKEFVKDIVLNCEKLNIDYCLQGPKYSYLKEGFDKIKNYYKIYDISRDFLKFEFNIDDVDTLKIEMFPSNEEGCKYCESLNKDNFNCFKNYPGEVYELYPVKNSKSKGVLKAIEFEKILLENSYAFGDGRNDIEMIQTVGHGVAMGNAVAELKKVSAEFTDSMKNDGVATYLEKVLL
;
A
#
# COMPACT_ATOMS: atom_id res chain seq x y z
N MET A 1 12.28 19.46 17.25
CA MET A 1 10.95 18.82 17.39
C MET A 1 10.93 17.59 16.49
N LYS A 2 10.38 16.47 16.98
CA LYS A 2 10.37 15.19 16.25
C LYS A 2 9.35 15.26 15.11
N LYS A 3 9.77 14.94 13.88
CA LYS A 3 8.91 14.89 12.69
C LYS A 3 8.63 13.44 12.28
N ILE A 4 7.58 13.23 11.51
CA ILE A 4 7.27 11.95 10.86
C ILE A 4 6.97 12.17 9.39
N ALA A 5 7.54 11.35 8.52
CA ALA A 5 7.34 11.40 7.08
C ALA A 5 6.80 10.07 6.56
N PHE A 6 5.74 10.14 5.76
CA PHE A 6 5.11 9.01 5.10
C PHE A 6 5.39 9.08 3.60
N PHE A 7 5.92 8.00 3.03
CA PHE A 7 6.29 7.94 1.62
C PHE A 7 5.41 6.91 0.92
N ASP A 8 4.69 7.32 -0.13
CA ASP A 8 4.18 6.34 -1.08
C ASP A 8 5.33 5.58 -1.77
N VAL A 9 5.01 4.43 -2.36
CA VAL A 9 5.98 3.56 -3.04
C VAL A 9 6.05 3.88 -4.52
N ASP A 10 4.95 3.70 -5.25
CA ASP A 10 4.92 3.60 -6.71
C ASP A 10 4.72 4.97 -7.35
N GLY A 11 5.78 5.50 -7.95
CA GLY A 11 5.83 6.85 -8.50
C GLY A 11 6.42 7.87 -7.51
N THR A 12 6.72 7.45 -6.27
CA THR A 12 7.28 8.31 -5.22
C THR A 12 8.69 7.86 -4.78
N LEU A 13 8.85 6.62 -4.31
CA LEU A 13 10.16 6.07 -3.92
C LEU A 13 10.80 5.24 -5.05
N ILE A 14 9.98 4.51 -5.79
CA ILE A 14 10.35 3.62 -6.90
C ILE A 14 9.32 3.76 -8.03
N ASP A 15 9.51 3.06 -9.15
CA ASP A 15 8.52 3.01 -10.24
C ASP A 15 8.55 1.65 -10.91
N CYS A 16 7.67 0.77 -10.43
CA CYS A 16 7.58 -0.60 -10.94
C CYS A 16 7.08 -0.65 -12.39
N THR A 17 6.28 0.33 -12.83
CA THR A 17 5.78 0.39 -14.21
C THR A 17 6.94 0.59 -15.19
N ASN A 18 7.91 1.42 -14.81
CA ASN A 18 9.14 1.63 -15.58
C ASN A 18 10.33 0.78 -15.10
N ARG A 19 10.08 -0.26 -14.27
CA ARG A 19 11.08 -1.21 -13.73
C ARG A 19 12.21 -0.58 -12.92
N ILE A 20 11.97 0.58 -12.31
CA ILE A 20 12.83 1.14 -11.28
C ILE A 20 12.40 0.51 -9.97
N MET A 21 13.10 -0.55 -9.55
CA MET A 21 12.70 -1.35 -8.39
C MET A 21 13.35 -0.88 -7.08
N ASP A 22 14.38 -0.04 -7.15
CA ASP A 22 15.16 0.40 -6.00
C ASP A 22 15.18 1.91 -5.86
N MET A 23 15.16 2.38 -4.61
CA MET A 23 15.41 3.80 -4.30
C MET A 23 16.84 4.17 -4.70
N SER A 24 17.03 5.38 -5.24
CA SER A 24 18.37 5.89 -5.50
C SER A 24 19.20 6.03 -4.22
N ASP A 25 20.53 5.97 -4.34
CA ASP A 25 21.42 6.13 -3.20
C ASP A 25 21.24 7.48 -2.49
N ARG A 26 20.87 8.53 -3.23
CA ARG A 26 20.61 9.85 -2.66
C ARG A 26 19.33 9.84 -1.81
N VAL A 27 18.25 9.22 -2.31
CA VAL A 27 17.01 9.03 -1.52
C VAL A 27 17.27 8.17 -0.29
N LYS A 28 17.98 7.05 -0.44
CA LYS A 28 18.40 6.19 0.67
C LYS A 28 19.16 6.99 1.73
N LYS A 29 20.14 7.79 1.33
CA LYS A 29 20.93 8.64 2.23
C LYS A 29 20.07 9.70 2.92
N ALA A 30 19.22 10.42 2.18
CA ALA A 30 18.39 11.49 2.72
C ALA A 30 17.41 10.97 3.78
N ILE A 31 16.77 9.82 3.54
CA ILE A 31 15.88 9.19 4.53
C ILE A 31 16.67 8.76 5.78
N LYS A 32 17.88 8.19 5.60
CA LYS A 32 18.72 7.83 6.74
C LYS A 32 19.16 9.04 7.56
N ASP A 33 19.51 10.14 6.92
CA ASP A 33 19.88 11.36 7.62
C ASP A 33 18.66 11.97 8.35
N PHE A 34 17.46 11.87 7.75
CA PHE A 34 16.20 12.27 8.38
C PHE A 34 15.94 11.44 9.65
N GLN A 35 16.15 10.12 9.59
CA GLN A 35 16.05 9.23 10.76
C GLN A 35 17.12 9.56 11.82
N LYS A 36 18.38 9.81 11.43
CA LYS A 36 19.47 10.17 12.35
C LYS A 36 19.20 11.47 13.12
N ALA A 37 18.47 12.41 12.52
CA ALA A 37 18.01 13.63 13.19
C ALA A 37 16.90 13.38 14.24
N GLY A 38 16.54 12.11 14.49
CA GLY A 38 15.54 11.69 15.47
C GLY A 38 14.11 11.62 14.91
N ASN A 39 13.94 11.85 13.61
CA ASN A 39 12.64 11.80 12.95
C ASN A 39 12.27 10.37 12.54
N LYS A 40 11.02 10.18 12.09
CA LYS A 40 10.45 8.88 11.79
C LYS A 40 10.07 8.75 10.32
N ALA A 41 10.58 7.73 9.65
CA ALA A 41 10.31 7.47 8.23
C ALA A 41 9.42 6.24 8.06
N PHE A 42 8.28 6.41 7.39
CA PHE A 42 7.27 5.38 7.20
C PHE A 42 6.96 5.19 5.71
N ILE A 43 6.71 3.95 5.29
CA ILE A 43 6.05 3.68 4.00
C ILE A 43 4.54 3.79 4.17
N ALA A 44 3.82 4.32 3.19
CA ALA A 44 2.36 4.27 3.11
C ALA A 44 1.87 3.77 1.75
N SER A 45 1.46 2.50 1.68
CA SER A 45 1.17 1.80 0.42
C SER A 45 -0.16 1.02 0.44
N GLY A 46 -0.74 0.84 -0.75
CA GLY A 46 -1.85 -0.08 -0.97
C GLY A 46 -1.43 -1.56 -1.03
N ARG A 47 -0.12 -1.81 -1.12
CA ARG A 47 0.45 -3.15 -1.16
C ARG A 47 0.34 -3.85 0.21
N PRO A 48 0.11 -5.17 0.26
CA PRO A 48 0.38 -5.98 1.44
C PRO A 48 1.89 -6.17 1.63
N HIS A 49 2.29 -6.63 2.82
CA HIS A 49 3.69 -6.93 3.13
C HIS A 49 4.32 -7.86 2.08
N ALA A 50 3.57 -8.88 1.65
CA ALA A 50 4.03 -9.86 0.68
C ALA A 50 4.44 -9.28 -0.69
N PHE A 51 3.95 -8.08 -1.03
CA PHE A 51 4.16 -7.45 -2.35
C PHE A 51 5.18 -6.31 -2.30
N LEU A 52 5.76 -6.04 -1.13
CA LEU A 52 6.92 -5.18 -1.02
C LEU A 52 8.18 -5.95 -1.41
N ASN A 53 9.06 -5.30 -2.16
CA ASN A 53 10.35 -5.89 -2.50
C ASN A 53 11.29 -5.93 -1.27
N LYS A 54 12.34 -6.75 -1.37
CA LYS A 54 13.30 -6.96 -0.27
C LYS A 54 14.03 -5.69 0.12
N GLU A 55 14.34 -4.82 -0.84
CA GLU A 55 15.02 -3.55 -0.58
C GLU A 55 14.20 -2.64 0.33
N LEU A 56 12.92 -2.43 0.04
CA LEU A 56 12.03 -1.62 0.88
C LEU A 56 11.82 -2.23 2.26
N LEU A 57 11.66 -3.56 2.35
CA LEU A 57 11.50 -4.26 3.62
C LEU A 57 12.77 -4.18 4.49
N ASN A 58 13.94 -4.31 3.90
CA ASN A 58 15.22 -4.34 4.60
C ASN A 58 15.87 -2.97 4.79
N PHE A 59 15.37 -1.92 4.14
CA PHE A 59 15.93 -0.57 4.23
C PHE A 59 15.93 -0.02 5.68
N GLY A 60 15.02 -0.49 6.53
CA GLY A 60 14.90 -0.05 7.92
C GLY A 60 14.11 1.24 8.07
N PHE A 61 12.94 1.29 7.45
CA PHE A 61 11.88 2.25 7.80
C PHE A 61 11.41 1.99 9.25
N ASP A 62 10.98 3.04 9.94
CA ASP A 62 10.46 2.94 11.31
C ASP A 62 9.08 2.27 11.37
N GLY A 63 8.33 2.30 10.26
CA GLY A 63 7.05 1.64 10.16
C GLY A 63 6.46 1.63 8.75
N PHE A 64 5.31 0.96 8.63
CA PHE A 64 4.61 0.77 7.37
C PHE A 64 3.11 0.89 7.57
N ILE A 65 2.46 1.64 6.69
CA ILE A 65 1.01 1.67 6.51
C ILE A 65 0.72 0.83 5.27
N LEU A 66 0.15 -0.35 5.44
CA LEU A 66 -0.05 -1.33 4.36
C LEU A 66 -1.53 -1.59 4.12
N VAL A 67 -1.83 -2.17 2.96
CA VAL A 67 -3.19 -2.56 2.57
C VAL A 67 -4.18 -1.37 2.70
N ASN A 68 -3.78 -0.21 2.16
CA ASN A 68 -4.55 1.03 2.24
C ASN A 68 -4.94 1.40 3.68
N GLY A 69 -4.03 1.23 4.63
CA GLY A 69 -4.29 1.51 6.06
C GLY A 69 -4.99 0.39 6.83
N GLY A 70 -5.22 -0.76 6.19
CA GLY A 70 -5.71 -1.96 6.87
C GLY A 70 -4.70 -2.57 7.86
N GLN A 71 -3.43 -2.18 7.77
CA GLN A 71 -2.38 -2.58 8.70
C GLN A 71 -1.43 -1.42 9.01
N VAL A 72 -1.06 -1.27 10.27
CA VAL A 72 0.00 -0.35 10.73
C VAL A 72 1.06 -1.16 11.47
N LEU A 73 2.27 -1.17 10.90
CA LEU A 73 3.48 -1.77 11.48
C LEU A 73 4.37 -0.65 12.04
N ILE A 74 4.89 -0.82 13.24
CA ILE A 74 5.90 0.07 13.85
C ILE A 74 6.98 -0.80 14.47
N ASN A 75 8.25 -0.55 14.12
CA ASN A 75 9.40 -1.38 14.54
C ASN A 75 9.17 -2.88 14.31
N ASN A 76 8.62 -3.23 13.14
CA ASN A 76 8.24 -4.60 12.76
C ASN A 76 7.13 -5.27 13.59
N GLU A 77 6.42 -4.52 14.44
CA GLU A 77 5.27 -5.01 15.20
C GLU A 77 3.96 -4.45 14.65
N THR A 78 2.95 -5.31 14.48
CA THR A 78 1.59 -4.88 14.11
C THR A 78 0.95 -4.15 15.28
N LYS A 79 0.74 -2.84 15.13
CA LYS A 79 0.05 -1.99 16.12
C LYS A 79 -1.43 -1.83 15.81
N PHE A 80 -1.82 -1.98 14.55
CA PHE A 80 -3.21 -1.96 14.13
C PHE A 80 -3.44 -2.94 12.99
N LEU A 81 -4.59 -3.60 13.03
CA LEU A 81 -5.06 -4.51 12.00
C LEU A 81 -6.57 -4.35 11.81
N SER A 82 -7.02 -4.32 10.57
CA SER A 82 -8.43 -4.17 10.18
C SER A 82 -8.83 -5.30 9.25
N SER A 83 -9.05 -6.48 9.83
CA SER A 83 -9.45 -7.68 9.09
C SER A 83 -10.91 -7.61 8.62
N ILE A 84 -11.17 -8.28 7.51
CA ILE A 84 -12.49 -8.62 7.00
C ILE A 84 -13.06 -9.73 7.88
N ASP A 85 -14.37 -9.71 8.10
CA ASP A 85 -15.08 -10.77 8.82
C ASP A 85 -14.84 -12.15 8.17
N LYS A 86 -14.55 -13.15 9.00
CA LYS A 86 -14.13 -14.48 8.50
C LYS A 86 -15.25 -15.21 7.76
N GLU A 87 -16.50 -15.08 8.21
CA GLU A 87 -17.62 -15.72 7.54
C GLU A 87 -17.88 -15.06 6.19
N PHE A 88 -17.76 -13.74 6.11
CA PHE A 88 -17.84 -13.03 4.82
C PHE A 88 -16.71 -13.44 3.86
N VAL A 89 -15.48 -13.64 4.35
CA VAL A 89 -14.37 -14.14 3.52
C VAL A 89 -14.67 -15.55 2.99
N LYS A 90 -15.23 -16.44 3.82
CA LYS A 90 -15.64 -17.79 3.39
C LYS A 90 -16.72 -17.75 2.32
N ASP A 91 -17.71 -16.88 2.49
CA ASP A 91 -18.77 -16.68 1.49
C ASP A 91 -18.20 -16.20 0.16
N ILE A 92 -17.24 -15.27 0.19
CA ILE A 92 -16.56 -14.80 -1.04
C ILE A 92 -15.80 -15.95 -1.69
N VAL A 93 -14.98 -16.67 -0.94
CA VAL A 93 -14.20 -17.79 -1.47
C VAL A 93 -15.10 -18.86 -2.09
N LEU A 94 -16.21 -19.22 -1.44
CA LEU A 94 -17.18 -20.17 -1.96
C LEU A 94 -17.76 -19.72 -3.31
N ASN A 95 -18.10 -18.44 -3.44
CA ASN A 95 -18.65 -17.89 -4.69
C ASN A 95 -17.57 -17.77 -5.77
N CYS A 96 -16.34 -17.38 -5.41
CA CYS A 96 -15.22 -17.37 -6.33
C CYS A 96 -14.97 -18.76 -6.94
N GLU A 97 -15.03 -19.82 -6.13
CA GLU A 97 -14.88 -21.19 -6.60
C GLU A 97 -16.01 -21.64 -7.53
N LYS A 98 -17.26 -21.30 -7.20
CA LYS A 98 -18.43 -21.60 -8.06
C LYS A 98 -18.37 -20.88 -9.41
N LEU A 99 -17.85 -19.66 -9.44
CA LEU A 99 -17.85 -18.78 -10.61
C LEU A 99 -16.53 -18.82 -11.39
N ASN A 100 -15.59 -19.69 -11.03
CA ASN A 100 -14.27 -19.82 -11.64
C ASN A 100 -13.46 -18.49 -11.62
N ILE A 101 -13.41 -17.88 -10.43
CA ILE A 101 -12.63 -16.68 -10.12
C ILE A 101 -11.42 -17.11 -9.30
N ASP A 102 -10.21 -16.91 -9.84
CA ASP A 102 -9.01 -17.04 -9.01
C ASP A 102 -8.99 -15.92 -7.97
N TYR A 103 -8.51 -16.22 -6.75
CA TYR A 103 -8.44 -15.24 -5.68
C TYR A 103 -7.12 -15.29 -4.90
N CYS A 104 -6.77 -14.18 -4.28
CA CYS A 104 -5.65 -14.04 -3.37
C CYS A 104 -6.11 -13.32 -2.09
N LEU A 105 -6.09 -14.02 -0.96
CA LEU A 105 -6.39 -13.45 0.35
C LEU A 105 -5.12 -12.81 0.89
N GLN A 106 -5.14 -11.51 1.16
CA GLN A 106 -3.96 -10.77 1.61
C GLN A 106 -4.00 -10.60 3.12
N GLY A 107 -3.10 -11.26 3.82
CA GLY A 107 -2.97 -11.19 5.27
C GLY A 107 -1.90 -10.20 5.74
N PRO A 108 -1.59 -10.19 7.05
CA PRO A 108 -0.66 -9.23 7.64
C PRO A 108 0.80 -9.42 7.21
N LYS A 109 1.17 -10.64 6.82
CA LYS A 109 2.55 -10.99 6.42
C LYS A 109 2.59 -11.77 5.10
N TYR A 110 1.70 -12.75 4.98
CA TYR A 110 1.61 -13.61 3.80
C TYR A 110 0.36 -13.28 2.99
N SER A 111 0.43 -13.54 1.69
CA SER A 111 -0.73 -13.62 0.80
C SER A 111 -0.99 -15.09 0.44
N TYR A 112 -2.26 -15.46 0.34
CA TYR A 112 -2.72 -16.84 0.25
C TYR A 112 -3.54 -17.05 -1.03
N LEU A 113 -3.12 -17.97 -1.87
CA LEU A 113 -3.75 -18.28 -3.16
C LEU A 113 -3.54 -19.76 -3.48
N LYS A 114 -4.43 -20.40 -4.24
CA LYS A 114 -4.26 -21.83 -4.56
C LYS A 114 -3.17 -22.05 -5.61
N GLU A 115 -2.48 -23.18 -5.55
CA GLU A 115 -1.44 -23.55 -6.54
C GLU A 115 -2.00 -23.61 -7.97
N GLY A 116 -3.30 -23.93 -8.15
CA GLY A 116 -3.96 -23.97 -9.47
C GLY A 116 -4.27 -22.62 -10.11
N PHE A 117 -4.05 -21.49 -9.43
CA PHE A 117 -4.42 -20.15 -9.92
C PHE A 117 -3.37 -19.54 -10.85
N ASP A 118 -3.22 -20.13 -12.04
CA ASP A 118 -2.20 -19.72 -13.03
C ASP A 118 -2.37 -18.28 -13.52
N LYS A 119 -3.60 -17.76 -13.59
CA LYS A 119 -3.85 -16.36 -14.02
C LYS A 119 -3.20 -15.38 -13.04
N ILE A 120 -3.43 -15.58 -11.75
CA ILE A 120 -2.84 -14.76 -10.68
C ILE A 120 -1.32 -14.91 -10.65
N LYS A 121 -0.81 -16.14 -10.68
CA LYS A 121 0.64 -16.38 -10.64
C LYS A 121 1.36 -15.72 -11.82
N ASN A 122 0.78 -15.77 -13.02
CA ASN A 122 1.33 -15.10 -14.20
C ASN A 122 1.30 -13.58 -14.06
N TYR A 123 0.21 -13.02 -13.54
CA TYR A 123 0.11 -11.59 -13.24
C TYR A 123 1.20 -11.17 -12.24
N TYR A 124 1.30 -11.85 -11.09
CA TYR A 124 2.32 -11.59 -10.07
C TYR A 124 3.75 -11.73 -10.60
N LYS A 125 4.01 -12.65 -11.53
CA LYS A 125 5.31 -12.77 -12.19
C LYS A 125 5.64 -11.55 -13.07
N ILE A 126 4.66 -10.99 -13.77
CA ILE A 126 4.84 -9.79 -14.62
C ILE A 126 5.23 -8.57 -13.77
N TYR A 127 4.64 -8.45 -12.57
CA TYR A 127 4.89 -7.35 -11.63
C TYR A 127 5.98 -7.65 -10.60
N ASP A 128 6.78 -8.69 -10.82
CA ASP A 128 7.93 -9.08 -9.99
C ASP A 128 7.60 -9.26 -8.50
N ILE A 129 6.42 -9.83 -8.22
CA ILE A 129 6.01 -10.17 -6.85
C ILE A 129 6.75 -11.42 -6.39
N SER A 130 7.50 -11.30 -5.29
CA SER A 130 8.25 -12.41 -4.70
C SER A 130 7.32 -13.54 -4.23
N ARG A 131 7.76 -14.79 -4.42
CA ARG A 131 7.09 -15.98 -3.89
C ARG A 131 7.36 -16.22 -2.40
N ASP A 132 8.33 -15.53 -1.79
CA ASP A 132 8.78 -15.77 -0.41
C ASP A 132 7.66 -15.60 0.63
N PHE A 133 6.68 -14.74 0.32
CA PHE A 133 5.54 -14.44 1.18
C PHE A 133 4.21 -14.92 0.61
N LEU A 134 4.23 -15.80 -0.40
CA LEU A 134 3.04 -16.46 -0.93
C LEU A 134 2.88 -17.84 -0.29
N LYS A 135 1.68 -18.16 0.17
CA LYS A 135 1.32 -19.48 0.69
C LYS A 135 0.27 -20.13 -0.21
N PHE A 136 0.57 -21.35 -0.64
CA PHE A 136 -0.28 -22.11 -1.56
C PHE A 136 -1.14 -23.17 -0.87
N GLU A 137 -0.76 -23.55 0.34
CA GLU A 137 -1.50 -24.45 1.22
C GLU A 137 -1.85 -23.69 2.51
N PHE A 138 -3.14 -23.59 2.81
CA PHE A 138 -3.65 -22.87 3.98
C PHE A 138 -5.07 -23.34 4.32
N ASN A 139 -5.43 -23.20 5.60
CA ASN A 139 -6.81 -23.25 6.03
C ASN A 139 -7.37 -21.82 6.10
N ILE A 140 -8.51 -21.58 5.44
CA ILE A 140 -9.16 -20.26 5.40
C ILE A 140 -9.52 -19.74 6.80
N ASP A 141 -9.81 -20.63 7.75
CA ASP A 141 -10.11 -20.26 9.14
C ASP A 141 -8.93 -19.59 9.87
N ASP A 142 -7.71 -19.87 9.42
CA ASP A 142 -6.47 -19.36 10.02
C ASP A 142 -5.97 -18.06 9.36
N VAL A 143 -6.69 -17.56 8.35
CA VAL A 143 -6.26 -16.38 7.58
C VAL A 143 -7.01 -15.12 8.04
N ASP A 144 -6.27 -14.20 8.66
CA ASP A 144 -6.74 -12.83 8.89
C ASP A 144 -6.65 -12.02 7.58
N THR A 145 -7.71 -12.05 6.79
CA THR A 145 -7.76 -11.37 5.48
C THR A 145 -8.01 -9.88 5.64
N LEU A 146 -7.16 -9.05 5.04
CA LEU A 146 -7.25 -7.59 5.06
C LEU A 146 -7.77 -6.99 3.74
N LYS A 147 -7.41 -7.64 2.63
CA LYS A 147 -7.82 -7.32 1.26
C LYS A 147 -7.91 -8.61 0.46
N ILE A 148 -8.77 -8.64 -0.55
CA ILE A 148 -8.87 -9.75 -1.49
C ILE A 148 -8.63 -9.22 -2.90
N GLU A 149 -7.74 -9.87 -3.65
CA GLU A 149 -7.66 -9.69 -5.10
C GLU A 149 -8.39 -10.84 -5.79
N MET A 150 -9.23 -10.52 -6.77
CA MET A 150 -10.06 -11.46 -7.51
C MET A 150 -9.83 -11.29 -9.02
N PHE A 151 -9.67 -12.41 -9.72
CA PHE A 151 -9.33 -12.46 -11.13
C PHE A 151 -10.39 -13.29 -11.88
N PRO A 152 -11.55 -12.69 -12.19
CA PRO A 152 -12.64 -13.41 -12.86
C PRO A 152 -12.22 -13.86 -14.27
N SER A 153 -12.69 -15.02 -14.69
CA SER A 153 -12.39 -15.60 -16.02
C SER A 153 -13.52 -15.40 -17.04
N ASN A 154 -14.68 -14.89 -16.60
CA ASN A 154 -15.88 -14.72 -17.41
C ASN A 154 -16.70 -13.50 -16.94
N GLU A 155 -17.71 -13.13 -17.71
CA GLU A 155 -18.57 -11.97 -17.42
C GLU A 155 -19.38 -12.13 -16.12
N GLU A 156 -19.81 -13.35 -15.79
CA GLU A 156 -20.54 -13.64 -14.56
C GLU A 156 -19.68 -13.37 -13.31
N GLY A 157 -18.41 -13.76 -13.36
CA GLY A 157 -17.44 -13.48 -12.31
C GLY A 157 -17.15 -11.99 -12.16
N CYS A 158 -17.07 -11.24 -13.27
CA CYS A 158 -16.97 -9.78 -13.23
C CYS A 158 -18.18 -9.15 -12.54
N LYS A 159 -19.40 -9.56 -12.92
CA LYS A 159 -20.65 -9.08 -12.30
C LYS A 159 -20.70 -9.40 -10.81
N TYR A 160 -20.22 -10.58 -10.41
CA TYR A 160 -20.10 -10.94 -9.00
C TYR A 160 -19.15 -10.00 -8.26
N CYS A 161 -17.94 -9.77 -8.79
CA CYS A 161 -16.98 -8.85 -8.18
C CYS A 161 -17.56 -7.44 -8.04
N GLU A 162 -18.20 -6.92 -9.09
CA GLU A 162 -18.86 -5.60 -9.08
C GLU A 162 -19.97 -5.52 -8.03
N SER A 163 -20.73 -6.61 -7.85
CA SER A 163 -21.78 -6.69 -6.83
C SER A 163 -21.26 -6.59 -5.39
N LEU A 164 -19.97 -6.85 -5.15
CA LEU A 164 -19.36 -6.73 -3.83
C LEU A 164 -19.06 -5.26 -3.44
N ASN A 165 -19.13 -4.33 -4.40
CA ASN A 165 -19.01 -2.90 -4.12
C ASN A 165 -20.29 -2.37 -3.46
N LYS A 166 -20.32 -2.36 -2.13
CA LYS A 166 -21.48 -2.00 -1.29
C LYS A 166 -21.02 -1.15 -0.10
N ASP A 167 -21.95 -0.62 0.70
CA ASP A 167 -21.69 0.37 1.77
C ASP A 167 -20.47 0.09 2.67
N ASN A 168 -20.14 -1.18 2.94
CA ASN A 168 -19.02 -1.56 3.81
C ASN A 168 -17.71 -1.89 3.07
N PHE A 169 -17.76 -2.11 1.76
CA PHE A 169 -16.63 -2.59 0.96
C PHE A 169 -16.51 -1.87 -0.38
N ASN A 170 -15.28 -1.47 -0.67
CA ASN A 170 -14.88 -1.03 -1.99
C ASN A 170 -14.48 -2.27 -2.80
N CYS A 171 -15.06 -2.44 -3.98
CA CYS A 171 -14.63 -3.43 -4.96
C CYS A 171 -14.48 -2.78 -6.32
N PHE A 172 -13.24 -2.58 -6.77
CA PHE A 172 -12.97 -1.89 -8.03
C PHE A 172 -12.04 -2.70 -8.91
N LYS A 173 -12.29 -2.60 -10.22
CA LYS A 173 -11.41 -3.17 -11.24
C LYS A 173 -10.21 -2.26 -11.45
N ASN A 174 -9.02 -2.76 -11.19
CA ASN A 174 -7.76 -2.07 -11.45
C ASN A 174 -7.30 -2.33 -12.89
N TYR A 175 -7.23 -1.27 -13.69
CA TYR A 175 -6.72 -1.31 -15.06
C TYR A 175 -5.20 -1.00 -15.06
N PRO A 176 -4.39 -1.74 -15.84
CA PRO A 176 -4.75 -2.66 -16.93
C PRO A 176 -4.95 -4.14 -16.54
N GLY A 177 -5.01 -4.49 -15.25
CA GLY A 177 -4.79 -5.86 -14.77
C GLY A 177 -5.95 -6.86 -14.79
N GLU A 178 -7.16 -6.46 -15.23
CA GLU A 178 -8.38 -7.30 -15.12
C GLU A 178 -8.58 -7.92 -13.71
N VAL A 179 -8.04 -7.25 -12.68
CA VAL A 179 -8.07 -7.65 -11.28
C VAL A 179 -9.05 -6.75 -10.54
N TYR A 180 -9.87 -7.36 -9.70
CA TYR A 180 -10.75 -6.67 -8.76
C TYR A 180 -10.12 -6.67 -7.38
N GLU A 181 -10.04 -5.50 -6.75
CA GLU A 181 -9.57 -5.36 -5.37
C GLU A 181 -10.74 -5.07 -4.43
N LEU A 182 -10.94 -5.97 -3.45
CA LEU A 182 -11.93 -5.82 -2.40
C LEU A 182 -11.26 -5.45 -1.07
N TYR A 183 -11.63 -4.31 -0.50
CA TYR A 183 -11.17 -3.89 0.83
C TYR A 183 -12.25 -3.09 1.58
N PRO A 184 -12.23 -3.08 2.93
CA PRO A 184 -13.22 -2.33 3.71
C PRO A 184 -13.17 -0.82 3.42
N VAL A 185 -14.34 -0.17 3.23
CA VAL A 185 -14.46 1.30 3.04
C VAL A 185 -13.89 2.07 4.23
N LYS A 186 -13.93 1.46 5.42
CA LYS A 186 -13.35 2.04 6.63
C LYS A 186 -11.82 2.18 6.56
N ASN A 187 -11.11 1.53 5.64
CA ASN A 187 -9.66 1.58 5.51
C ASN A 187 -9.26 2.61 4.44
N SER A 188 -8.32 3.50 4.78
CA SER A 188 -7.63 4.39 3.85
C SER A 188 -6.22 4.69 4.34
N LYS A 189 -5.32 5.10 3.43
CA LYS A 189 -3.94 5.49 3.79
C LYS A 189 -3.93 6.57 4.87
N SER A 190 -4.77 7.60 4.74
CA SER A 190 -4.94 8.69 5.71
C SER A 190 -5.24 8.18 7.12
N LYS A 191 -6.19 7.25 7.28
CA LYS A 191 -6.56 6.67 8.58
C LYS A 191 -5.42 5.87 9.20
N GLY A 192 -4.67 5.13 8.38
CA GLY A 192 -3.47 4.43 8.83
C GLY A 192 -2.37 5.41 9.27
N VAL A 193 -2.15 6.48 8.51
CA VAL A 193 -1.23 7.57 8.84
C VAL A 193 -1.59 8.23 10.17
N LEU A 194 -2.85 8.59 10.38
CA LEU A 194 -3.31 9.18 11.64
C LEU A 194 -3.05 8.27 12.85
N LYS A 195 -3.29 6.95 12.70
CA LYS A 195 -2.96 5.97 13.74
C LYS A 195 -1.47 5.92 14.03
N ALA A 196 -0.62 5.94 13.01
CA ALA A 196 0.83 5.94 13.21
C ALA A 196 1.33 7.22 13.91
N ILE A 197 0.78 8.39 13.54
CA ILE A 197 1.06 9.67 14.21
C ILE A 197 0.67 9.59 15.69
N GLU A 198 -0.51 9.05 15.99
CA GLU A 198 -1.00 8.83 17.36
C GLU A 198 -0.06 7.90 18.16
N PHE A 199 0.30 6.74 17.60
CA PHE A 199 1.19 5.78 18.26
C PHE A 199 2.60 6.34 18.51
N GLU A 200 3.14 7.11 17.57
CA GLU A 200 4.45 7.76 17.69
C GLU A 200 4.41 9.03 18.57
N LYS A 201 3.20 9.48 18.96
CA LYS A 201 2.95 10.68 19.77
C LYS A 201 3.57 11.94 19.16
N ILE A 202 3.44 12.09 17.85
CA ILE A 202 3.92 13.26 17.11
C ILE A 202 2.72 14.17 16.82
N LEU A 203 2.89 15.49 16.91
CA LEU A 203 1.82 16.43 16.57
C LEU A 203 1.53 16.36 15.06
N LEU A 204 0.26 16.45 14.68
CA LEU A 204 -0.17 16.39 13.28
C LEU A 204 0.55 17.43 12.40
N GLU A 205 0.77 18.64 12.92
CA GLU A 205 1.52 19.71 12.23
C GLU A 205 2.99 19.34 11.91
N ASN A 206 3.57 18.36 12.61
CA ASN A 206 4.93 17.86 12.37
C ASN A 206 4.94 16.58 11.49
N SER A 207 3.83 16.30 10.81
CA SER A 207 3.70 15.17 9.89
C SER A 207 3.81 15.61 8.43
N TYR A 208 4.51 14.80 7.65
CA TYR A 208 4.78 15.03 6.23
C TYR A 208 4.31 13.80 5.44
N ALA A 209 3.80 14.00 4.23
CA ALA A 209 3.51 12.90 3.32
C ALA A 209 3.96 13.24 1.91
N PHE A 210 4.47 12.24 1.20
CA PHE A 210 4.91 12.32 -0.19
C PHE A 210 4.07 11.35 -1.02
N GLY A 211 3.53 11.83 -2.13
CA GLY A 211 2.73 11.02 -3.03
C GLY A 211 2.66 11.61 -4.45
N ASP A 212 2.20 10.78 -5.37
CA ASP A 212 2.04 11.14 -6.78
C ASP A 212 0.71 10.70 -7.38
N GLY A 213 0.04 9.70 -6.79
CA GLY A 213 -1.17 9.10 -7.29
C GLY A 213 -2.47 9.69 -6.74
N ARG A 214 -3.61 9.30 -7.35
CA ARG A 214 -4.95 9.69 -6.85
C ARG A 214 -5.25 9.09 -5.47
N ASN A 215 -4.71 7.91 -5.18
CA ASN A 215 -4.82 7.23 -3.89
C ASN A 215 -4.05 7.93 -2.76
N ASP A 216 -3.22 8.93 -3.06
CA ASP A 216 -2.48 9.73 -2.07
C ASP A 216 -3.20 11.03 -1.68
N ILE A 217 -4.24 11.43 -2.42
CA ILE A 217 -4.98 12.70 -2.21
C ILE A 217 -5.42 12.85 -0.75
N GLU A 218 -6.11 11.84 -0.22
CA GLU A 218 -6.62 11.88 1.15
C GLU A 218 -5.47 11.93 2.17
N MET A 219 -4.39 11.17 1.95
CA MET A 219 -3.20 11.17 2.82
C MET A 219 -2.53 12.55 2.85
N ILE A 220 -2.34 13.17 1.68
CA ILE A 220 -1.68 14.46 1.50
C ILE A 220 -2.48 15.59 2.13
N GLN A 221 -3.82 15.55 2.08
CA GLN A 221 -4.69 16.51 2.76
C GLN A 221 -4.78 16.29 4.27
N THR A 222 -4.43 15.10 4.76
CA THR A 222 -4.59 14.72 6.17
C THR A 222 -3.40 15.17 7.02
N VAL A 223 -2.18 15.06 6.50
CA VAL A 223 -0.96 15.43 7.23
C VAL A 223 -0.78 16.95 7.34
N GLY A 224 0.10 17.39 8.24
CA GLY A 224 0.44 18.81 8.38
C GLY A 224 1.07 19.40 7.13
N HIS A 225 1.89 18.61 6.43
CA HIS A 225 2.65 19.00 5.25
C HIS A 225 2.53 17.96 4.14
N GLY A 226 1.55 18.14 3.25
CA GLY A 226 1.35 17.31 2.09
C GLY A 226 2.19 17.75 0.89
N VAL A 227 3.10 16.89 0.42
CA VAL A 227 4.05 17.16 -0.66
C VAL A 227 3.72 16.34 -1.90
N ALA A 228 3.35 17.00 -3.00
CA ALA A 228 3.20 16.34 -4.30
C ALA A 228 4.55 16.18 -5.01
N MET A 229 4.81 14.98 -5.53
CA MET A 229 5.96 14.73 -6.40
C MET A 229 5.84 15.48 -7.74
N GLY A 230 6.97 15.77 -8.40
CA GLY A 230 6.97 16.46 -9.69
C GLY A 230 6.22 15.70 -10.79
N ASN A 231 6.19 14.36 -10.70
CA ASN A 231 5.40 13.48 -11.58
C ASN A 231 3.96 13.22 -11.11
N ALA A 232 3.50 13.89 -10.05
CA ALA A 232 2.14 13.70 -9.53
C ALA A 232 1.05 14.06 -10.54
N VAL A 233 -0.07 13.34 -10.44
CA VAL A 233 -1.29 13.63 -11.22
C VAL A 233 -1.83 15.04 -10.90
N ALA A 234 -2.51 15.64 -11.86
CA ALA A 234 -3.00 17.01 -11.73
C ALA A 234 -3.97 17.18 -10.54
N GLU A 235 -4.79 16.18 -10.26
CA GLU A 235 -5.73 16.16 -9.14
C GLU A 235 -5.01 16.24 -7.79
N LEU A 236 -3.88 15.54 -7.63
CA LEU A 236 -3.09 15.60 -6.40
C LEU A 236 -2.41 16.96 -6.26
N LYS A 237 -1.82 17.48 -7.35
CA LYS A 237 -1.18 18.80 -7.35
C LYS A 237 -2.14 19.93 -6.97
N LYS A 238 -3.42 19.84 -7.36
CA LYS A 238 -4.45 20.83 -7.02
C LYS A 238 -4.75 20.93 -5.53
N VAL A 239 -4.54 19.85 -4.77
CA VAL A 239 -4.82 19.80 -3.32
C VAL A 239 -3.57 19.90 -2.46
N SER A 240 -2.38 19.94 -3.08
CA SER A 240 -1.09 20.00 -2.39
C SER A 240 -0.63 21.44 -2.26
N ALA A 241 -0.21 21.83 -1.06
CA ALA A 241 0.39 23.15 -0.83
C ALA A 241 1.89 23.16 -1.14
N GLU A 242 2.52 21.97 -1.11
CA GLU A 242 3.96 21.81 -1.25
C GLU A 242 4.28 20.84 -2.37
N PHE A 243 5.43 21.06 -3.01
CA PHE A 243 5.85 20.35 -4.20
C PHE A 243 7.34 20.04 -4.13
N THR A 244 7.73 18.93 -4.75
CA THR A 244 9.13 18.60 -4.99
C THR A 244 9.35 18.16 -6.44
N ASP A 245 10.60 17.83 -6.79
CA ASP A 245 10.94 17.30 -8.10
C ASP A 245 10.29 15.91 -8.33
N SER A 246 10.39 15.39 -9.54
CA SER A 246 9.93 14.04 -9.86
C SER A 246 10.74 12.98 -9.13
N MET A 247 10.17 11.77 -9.00
CA MET A 247 10.89 10.61 -8.46
C MET A 247 12.20 10.36 -9.23
N LYS A 248 12.20 10.50 -10.57
CA LYS A 248 13.40 10.31 -11.42
C LYS A 248 14.52 11.33 -11.16
N ASN A 249 14.19 12.46 -10.55
CA ASN A 249 15.13 13.52 -10.20
C ASN A 249 15.39 13.58 -8.68
N ASP A 250 15.15 12.48 -7.96
CA ASP A 250 15.31 12.39 -6.50
C ASP A 250 14.49 13.45 -5.74
N GLY A 251 13.22 13.64 -6.12
CA GLY A 251 12.32 14.60 -5.49
C GLY A 251 12.22 14.44 -3.97
N VAL A 252 12.11 13.20 -3.48
CA VAL A 252 12.08 12.92 -2.03
C VAL A 252 13.36 13.44 -1.36
N ALA A 253 14.53 13.09 -1.89
CA ALA A 253 15.80 13.53 -1.32
C ALA A 253 15.92 15.06 -1.33
N THR A 254 15.56 15.69 -2.45
CA THR A 254 15.64 17.14 -2.63
C THR A 254 14.81 17.88 -1.58
N TYR A 255 13.61 17.40 -1.27
CA TYR A 255 12.77 18.02 -0.26
C TYR A 255 13.32 17.77 1.15
N LEU A 256 13.69 16.53 1.47
CA LEU A 256 14.26 16.20 2.78
C LEU A 256 15.50 17.04 3.08
N GLU A 257 16.43 17.15 2.14
CA GLU A 257 17.69 17.89 2.28
C GLU A 257 17.51 19.41 2.40
N LYS A 258 16.50 19.99 1.74
CA LYS A 258 16.33 21.45 1.70
C LYS A 258 15.38 22.00 2.76
N VAL A 259 14.44 21.17 3.22
CA VAL A 259 13.33 21.62 4.06
C VAL A 259 13.38 20.96 5.44
N LEU A 260 13.82 19.71 5.54
CA LEU A 260 13.63 18.90 6.75
C LEU A 260 14.92 18.55 7.52
N LEU A 261 16.08 18.66 6.87
CA LEU A 261 17.43 18.46 7.40
C LEU A 261 18.15 19.79 7.57
#